data_AF-A0AAU3USD4-F1
#
_entry.id   AF-A0AAU3USD4-F1
#
_cell.length_a   1.000
_cell.length_b   1.000
_cell.length_c   1.000
_cell.angle_alpha   90.00
_cell.angle_beta   90.00
_cell.angle_gamma   90.00
#
_symmetry.space_group_name_H-M   'P 1'
#
loop_
_entity.id
_entity.type
_entity.pdbx_description
1 polymer ?
#
loop_
_entity_poly.entity_id
_entity_poly.type
_entity_poly.pdbx_seq_one_letter_code
_entity_poly.pdbx_strand_id
1 'polypeptide(L)'
;MNETDQALAEAKSFVLLHAKFLGIDDIEALLARITSLDGTETGSWLGVFTELAADSAAPVRRRADLYGLARFPCADTAPKQAAAAEAARLVATDLVDRGAGSREVARTPHGEVPFLFRSAGPGTPLAIVIGGIVSLKEQWAAYLDLAPRVGCSIALVDFPGVGENPMRYDRAATALFPALIGAVGTVCDSTRTVLIAPSFGGHLALAAATVDHRITRIVTVDAPLRAFFIRADPRAQLPVITAHALARCCGVTSGELAQCLPALALTESEVAEIGCPVDFVVSTRDELAAAPDWRWAQALAPRLSCYPIDDIHGAPHHLRRIRFLVAAALLTQSGHRRGARLARLGSGLRPAPAIQDRPRSGRPSARVRR
;
A
#
# COMPACT_ATOMS: atom_id res chain seq x y z
N MET A 1 -19.89 2.14 -23.72
CA MET A 1 -19.63 3.00 -22.55
C MET A 1 -18.51 3.93 -22.95
N ASN A 2 -18.65 5.25 -22.80
CA ASN A 2 -17.50 6.14 -23.05
C ASN A 2 -16.48 5.97 -21.91
N GLU A 3 -15.24 6.43 -22.11
CA GLU A 3 -14.15 6.24 -21.13
C GLU A 3 -14.46 6.87 -19.76
N THR A 4 -15.18 8.00 -19.75
CA THR A 4 -15.59 8.71 -18.52
C THR A 4 -16.62 7.93 -17.70
N ASP A 5 -17.62 7.33 -18.35
CA ASP A 5 -18.63 6.48 -17.72
C ASP A 5 -17.98 5.23 -17.12
N GLN A 6 -17.03 4.63 -17.84
CA GLN A 6 -16.25 3.51 -17.35
C GLN A 6 -15.42 3.90 -16.13
N ALA A 7 -14.70 5.02 -16.20
CA ALA A 7 -13.92 5.52 -15.08
C ALA A 7 -14.81 5.80 -13.86
N LEU A 8 -16.00 6.37 -14.03
CA LEU A 8 -16.92 6.59 -12.92
C LEU A 8 -17.39 5.25 -12.30
N ALA A 9 -17.74 4.26 -13.12
CA ALA A 9 -18.15 2.94 -12.63
C ALA A 9 -17.02 2.21 -11.89
N GLU A 10 -15.78 2.31 -12.40
CA GLU A 10 -14.58 1.83 -11.73
C GLU A 10 -14.39 2.56 -10.39
N ALA A 11 -14.54 3.89 -10.34
CA ALA A 11 -14.37 4.67 -9.11
C ALA A 11 -15.34 4.23 -8.02
N LYS A 12 -16.62 4.08 -8.39
CA LYS A 12 -17.66 3.58 -7.48
C LYS A 12 -17.31 2.20 -6.95
N SER A 13 -16.87 1.29 -7.82
CA SER A 13 -16.48 -0.07 -7.42
C SER A 13 -15.28 -0.07 -6.45
N PHE A 14 -14.25 0.74 -6.74
CA PHE A 14 -13.10 0.91 -5.86
C PHE A 14 -13.48 1.50 -4.50
N VAL A 15 -14.34 2.53 -4.46
CA VAL A 15 -14.73 3.14 -3.19
C VAL A 15 -15.64 2.25 -2.37
N LEU A 16 -16.52 1.45 -2.97
CA LEU A 16 -17.28 0.45 -2.22
C LEU A 16 -16.37 -0.50 -1.43
N LEU A 17 -15.25 -0.91 -2.02
CA LEU A 17 -14.23 -1.69 -1.35
C LEU A 17 -13.61 -0.91 -0.16
N HIS A 18 -13.17 0.32 -0.38
CA HIS A 18 -12.46 1.12 0.62
C HIS A 18 -13.36 1.65 1.74
N ALA A 19 -14.61 1.99 1.45
CA ALA A 19 -15.57 2.49 2.43
C ALA A 19 -15.86 1.46 3.54
N LYS A 20 -15.86 0.16 3.21
CA LYS A 20 -15.93 -0.92 4.20
C LYS A 20 -14.73 -0.91 5.16
N PHE A 21 -13.54 -0.53 4.70
CA PHE A 21 -12.37 -0.37 5.57
C PHE A 21 -12.49 0.87 6.47
N LEU A 22 -13.08 1.94 5.94
CA LEU A 22 -13.27 3.20 6.65
C LEU A 22 -14.47 3.19 7.61
N GLY A 23 -15.32 2.16 7.53
CA GLY A 23 -16.54 2.06 8.36
C GLY A 23 -17.63 3.05 7.92
N ILE A 24 -17.71 3.35 6.63
CA ILE A 24 -18.75 4.21 6.04
C ILE A 24 -19.88 3.31 5.55
N ASP A 25 -20.91 3.17 6.37
CA ASP A 25 -22.03 2.24 6.11
C ASP A 25 -23.02 2.77 5.05
N ASP A 26 -23.11 4.08 4.86
CA ASP A 26 -24.04 4.76 3.95
C ASP A 26 -23.48 4.96 2.54
N ILE A 27 -22.34 4.36 2.22
CA ILE A 27 -21.58 4.66 0.99
C ILE A 27 -22.39 4.42 -0.30
N GLU A 28 -23.21 3.38 -0.37
CA GLU A 28 -23.99 3.08 -1.57
C GLU A 28 -24.98 4.21 -1.91
N ALA A 29 -25.64 4.77 -0.89
CA ALA A 29 -26.53 5.91 -1.04
C ALA A 29 -25.77 7.16 -1.48
N LEU A 30 -24.55 7.36 -1.00
CA LEU A 30 -23.69 8.47 -1.42
C LEU A 30 -23.26 8.32 -2.88
N LEU A 31 -22.81 7.13 -3.29
CA LEU A 31 -22.39 6.87 -4.67
C LEU A 31 -23.55 6.96 -5.67
N ALA A 32 -24.79 6.71 -5.23
CA ALA A 32 -25.98 6.90 -6.06
C ALA A 32 -26.24 8.39 -6.41
N ARG A 33 -25.80 9.33 -5.57
CA ARG A 33 -25.89 10.78 -5.83
C ARG A 33 -24.89 11.28 -6.88
N ILE A 34 -23.86 10.48 -7.17
CA ILE A 34 -22.75 10.91 -8.04
C ILE A 34 -23.07 10.59 -9.50
N THR A 35 -23.13 11.62 -10.34
CA THR A 35 -23.43 11.54 -11.77
C THR A 35 -22.22 11.78 -12.67
N SER A 36 -21.16 12.40 -12.16
CA SER A 36 -19.91 12.66 -12.88
C SER A 36 -18.68 12.39 -11.99
N LEU A 37 -17.59 11.90 -12.59
CA LEU A 37 -16.30 11.76 -11.91
C LEU A 37 -15.56 13.11 -11.80
N ASP A 38 -15.79 13.97 -12.80
CA ASP A 38 -15.15 15.28 -12.94
C ASP A 38 -16.09 16.41 -12.50
N GLY A 39 -15.51 17.60 -12.29
CA GLY A 39 -16.27 18.80 -11.93
C GLY A 39 -16.31 19.06 -10.41
N THR A 40 -16.90 20.20 -10.06
CA THR A 40 -17.00 20.69 -8.66
C THR A 40 -18.45 20.97 -8.24
N GLU A 41 -19.38 20.80 -9.17
CA GLU A 41 -20.81 21.03 -9.00
C GLU A 41 -21.48 19.97 -8.11
N THR A 42 -22.68 20.29 -7.63
CA THR A 42 -23.53 19.32 -6.93
C THR A 42 -23.78 18.10 -7.82
N GLY A 43 -23.57 16.90 -7.27
CA GLY A 43 -23.69 15.65 -8.01
C GLY A 43 -22.39 15.18 -8.67
N SER A 44 -21.33 16.01 -8.70
CA SER A 44 -19.99 15.52 -9.05
C SER A 44 -19.39 14.71 -7.90
N TRP A 45 -18.40 13.88 -8.22
CA TRP A 45 -17.66 13.09 -7.24
C TRP A 45 -17.10 13.95 -6.10
N LEU A 46 -16.35 14.99 -6.48
CA LEU A 46 -15.78 15.94 -5.52
C LEU A 46 -16.89 16.68 -4.76
N GLY A 47 -17.93 17.16 -5.46
CA GLY A 47 -19.00 17.96 -4.87
C GLY A 47 -19.75 17.19 -3.78
N VAL A 48 -20.18 15.96 -4.06
CA VAL A 48 -20.93 15.13 -3.10
C VAL A 48 -20.12 14.87 -1.83
N PHE A 49 -18.85 14.48 -1.96
CA PHE A 49 -18.03 14.16 -0.79
C PHE A 49 -17.61 15.40 0.00
N THR A 50 -17.28 16.51 -0.66
CA THR A 50 -16.89 17.76 0.05
C THR A 50 -18.06 18.42 0.76
N GLU A 51 -19.27 18.40 0.18
CA GLU A 51 -20.50 18.88 0.81
C GLU A 51 -20.76 18.18 2.15
N LEU A 52 -20.63 16.84 2.17
CA LEU A 52 -20.83 16.05 3.38
C LEU A 52 -19.70 16.23 4.39
N ALA A 53 -18.46 16.39 3.92
CA ALA A 53 -17.31 16.61 4.80
C ALA A 53 -17.34 17.99 5.49
N ALA A 54 -18.07 18.95 4.90
CA ALA A 54 -18.24 20.29 5.45
C ALA A 54 -19.18 20.36 6.67
N ASP A 55 -19.96 19.31 6.93
CA ASP A 55 -20.78 19.22 8.15
C ASP A 55 -19.89 19.17 9.39
N SER A 56 -19.81 20.30 10.10
CA SER A 56 -18.99 20.45 11.30
C SER A 56 -19.51 19.66 12.50
N ALA A 57 -20.77 19.19 12.47
CA ALA A 57 -21.33 18.32 13.50
C ALA A 57 -20.87 16.86 13.35
N ALA A 58 -20.39 16.46 12.17
CA ALA A 58 -19.89 15.11 11.94
C ALA A 58 -18.55 14.87 12.67
N PRO A 59 -18.26 13.63 13.13
CA PRO A 59 -16.98 13.30 13.75
C PRO A 59 -15.80 13.66 12.83
N VAL A 60 -14.73 14.24 13.40
CA VAL A 60 -13.54 14.68 12.65
C VAL A 60 -13.00 13.59 11.73
N ARG A 61 -12.97 12.35 12.21
CA ARG A 61 -12.52 11.20 11.43
C ARG A 61 -13.36 10.98 10.18
N ARG A 62 -14.69 11.01 10.31
CA ARG A 62 -15.62 10.84 9.17
C ARG A 62 -15.42 11.96 8.14
N ARG A 63 -15.26 13.20 8.60
CA ARG A 63 -14.99 14.35 7.71
C ARG A 63 -13.68 14.18 6.94
N ALA A 64 -12.61 13.78 7.62
CA ALA A 64 -11.33 13.51 6.97
C ALA A 64 -11.41 12.36 5.96
N ASP A 65 -12.11 11.27 6.31
CA ASP A 65 -12.33 10.15 5.39
C ASP A 65 -13.13 10.59 4.15
N LEU A 66 -14.17 11.42 4.31
CA LEU A 66 -14.94 11.99 3.19
C LEU A 66 -14.10 12.92 2.30
N TYR A 67 -13.27 13.81 2.87
CA TYR A 67 -12.33 14.60 2.07
C TYR A 67 -11.30 13.71 1.35
N GLY A 68 -10.85 12.62 1.99
CA GLY A 68 -10.00 11.60 1.39
C GLY A 68 -10.67 10.85 0.24
N LEU A 69 -11.99 10.65 0.28
CA LEU A 69 -12.76 10.13 -0.84
C LEU A 69 -12.97 11.19 -1.93
N ALA A 70 -13.17 12.46 -1.57
CA ALA A 70 -13.38 13.54 -2.51
C ALA A 70 -12.21 13.75 -3.49
N ARG A 71 -10.97 13.50 -3.03
CA ARG A 71 -9.76 13.57 -3.87
C ARG A 71 -9.53 12.35 -4.77
N PHE A 72 -10.31 11.28 -4.61
CA PHE A 72 -10.13 10.03 -5.35
C PHE A 72 -10.38 10.24 -6.87
N PRO A 73 -9.69 9.50 -7.76
CA PRO A 73 -8.61 8.53 -7.47
C PRO A 73 -7.28 9.15 -7.09
N CYS A 74 -7.00 10.34 -7.61
CA CYS A 74 -5.79 11.10 -7.34
C CYS A 74 -6.09 12.60 -7.31
N ALA A 75 -5.25 13.37 -6.61
CA ALA A 75 -5.42 14.81 -6.44
C ALA A 75 -4.98 15.60 -7.70
N ASP A 76 -5.63 15.35 -8.82
CA ASP A 76 -5.27 15.84 -10.16
C ASP A 76 -5.66 17.28 -10.48
N THR A 77 -6.62 17.82 -9.75
CA THR A 77 -7.06 19.21 -9.86
C THR A 77 -6.82 19.98 -8.56
N ALA A 78 -6.72 21.31 -8.64
CA ALA A 78 -6.57 22.15 -7.44
C ALA A 78 -7.67 21.91 -6.38
N PRO A 79 -8.96 21.74 -6.75
CA PRO A 79 -9.99 21.38 -5.78
C PRO A 79 -9.78 20.00 -5.10
N LYS A 80 -9.36 18.97 -5.84
CA LYS A 80 -9.03 17.66 -5.24
C LYS A 80 -7.77 17.73 -4.37
N GLN A 81 -6.80 18.58 -4.71
CA GLN A 81 -5.62 18.85 -3.87
C GLN A 81 -6.02 19.53 -2.56
N ALA A 82 -6.93 20.51 -2.62
CA ALA A 82 -7.47 21.15 -1.42
C ALA A 82 -8.21 20.14 -0.52
N ALA A 83 -9.01 19.24 -1.10
CA ALA A 83 -9.66 18.17 -0.34
C ALA A 83 -8.63 17.22 0.33
N ALA A 84 -7.59 16.80 -0.39
CA ALA A 84 -6.52 15.97 0.19
C ALA A 84 -5.78 16.69 1.34
N ALA A 85 -5.48 17.99 1.16
CA ALA A 85 -4.83 18.80 2.19
C ALA A 85 -5.71 18.96 3.43
N GLU A 86 -7.02 19.14 3.26
CA GLU A 86 -7.96 19.25 4.38
C GLU A 86 -8.11 17.93 5.14
N ALA A 87 -8.13 16.78 4.45
CA ALA A 87 -8.09 15.47 5.10
C ALA A 87 -6.83 15.31 5.97
N ALA A 88 -5.65 15.64 5.43
CA ALA A 88 -4.39 15.59 6.15
C ALA A 88 -4.38 16.53 7.37
N ARG A 89 -4.87 17.77 7.20
CA ARG A 89 -4.97 18.76 8.27
C ARG A 89 -5.86 18.27 9.42
N LEU A 90 -7.07 17.79 9.10
CA LEU A 90 -8.03 17.30 10.10
C LEU A 90 -7.46 16.14 10.92
N VAL A 91 -6.82 15.17 10.26
CA VAL A 91 -6.20 14.02 10.95
C VAL A 91 -5.01 14.45 11.80
N ALA A 92 -4.14 15.32 11.27
CA ALA A 92 -2.98 15.80 12.04
C ALA A 92 -3.41 16.55 13.30
N THR A 93 -4.41 17.43 13.20
CA THR A 93 -4.98 18.14 14.36
C THR A 93 -5.58 17.17 15.37
N ASP A 94 -6.44 16.24 14.93
CA ASP A 94 -7.07 15.24 15.81
C ASP A 94 -6.04 14.37 16.56
N LEU A 95 -4.96 13.98 15.88
CA LEU A 95 -3.90 13.17 16.50
C LEU A 95 -3.18 13.93 17.62
N VAL A 96 -2.89 15.21 17.41
CA VAL A 96 -2.25 16.06 18.42
C VAL A 96 -3.19 16.30 19.59
N ASP A 97 -4.45 16.68 19.32
CA ASP A 97 -5.44 17.00 20.35
C ASP A 97 -5.73 15.81 21.27
N ARG A 98 -5.70 14.58 20.73
CA ARG A 98 -5.90 13.34 21.50
C ARG A 98 -4.61 12.76 22.10
N GLY A 99 -3.45 13.34 21.83
CA GLY A 99 -2.15 12.74 22.19
C GLY A 99 -1.93 11.36 21.54
N ALA A 100 -2.52 11.15 20.37
CA ALA A 100 -2.53 9.88 19.65
C ALA A 100 -1.41 9.76 18.60
N GLY A 101 -0.63 10.82 18.39
CA GLY A 101 0.50 10.86 17.47
C GLY A 101 0.87 12.28 17.08
N SER A 102 1.80 12.41 16.14
CA SER A 102 2.26 13.67 15.56
C SER A 102 2.38 13.56 14.04
N ARG A 103 2.47 14.71 13.38
CA ARG A 103 2.91 14.81 12.00
C ARG A 103 4.40 15.14 12.00
N GLU A 104 5.18 14.28 11.36
CA GLU A 104 6.64 14.37 11.26
C GLU A 104 7.05 14.55 9.79
N VAL A 105 8.34 14.83 9.57
CA VAL A 105 8.90 15.04 8.23
C VAL A 105 10.18 14.23 8.04
N ALA A 106 10.21 13.41 6.99
CA ALA A 106 11.41 12.71 6.54
C ALA A 106 12.07 13.51 5.41
N ARG A 107 13.39 13.68 5.48
CA ARG A 107 14.15 14.36 4.42
C ARG A 107 14.72 13.33 3.45
N THR A 108 14.34 13.45 2.20
CA THR A 108 14.83 12.59 1.11
C THR A 108 15.68 13.42 0.14
N PRO A 109 16.46 12.79 -0.75
CA PRO A 109 17.13 13.50 -1.84
C PRO A 109 16.17 14.26 -2.77
N HIS A 110 14.87 13.93 -2.74
CA HIS A 110 13.84 14.49 -3.62
C HIS A 110 12.88 15.45 -2.90
N GLY A 111 13.18 15.82 -1.65
CA GLY A 111 12.37 16.75 -0.86
C GLY A 111 11.92 16.21 0.48
N GLU A 112 11.08 16.99 1.15
CA GLU A 112 10.49 16.66 2.43
C GLU A 112 9.22 15.81 2.24
N VAL A 113 9.14 14.69 2.95
CA VAL A 113 8.00 13.76 2.92
C VAL A 113 7.34 13.78 4.29
N PRO A 114 6.14 14.38 4.41
CA PRO A 114 5.35 14.32 5.63
C PRO A 114 4.85 12.90 5.91
N PHE A 115 4.83 12.52 7.19
CA PHE A 115 4.27 11.26 7.63
C PHE A 115 3.62 11.41 9.01
N LEU A 116 2.70 10.51 9.36
CA LEU A 116 2.09 10.47 10.68
C LEU A 116 2.85 9.47 11.54
N PHE A 117 3.09 9.78 12.81
CA PHE A 117 3.92 8.96 13.67
C PHE A 117 3.37 8.85 15.09
N ARG A 118 3.56 7.68 15.69
CA ARG A 118 3.40 7.49 17.14
C ARG A 118 4.49 6.55 17.65
N SER A 119 5.27 7.02 18.61
CA SER A 119 6.23 6.18 19.34
C SER A 119 5.51 5.27 20.33
N ALA A 120 5.98 4.02 20.44
CA ALA A 120 5.64 3.12 21.53
C ALA A 120 6.67 3.15 22.68
N GLY A 121 7.67 4.03 22.57
CA GLY A 121 8.73 4.23 23.56
C GLY A 121 10.12 3.80 23.06
N PRO A 122 11.18 4.19 23.80
CA PRO A 122 12.55 3.83 23.47
C PRO A 122 12.75 2.32 23.33
N GLY A 123 13.57 1.90 22.36
CA GLY A 123 13.89 0.49 22.13
C GLY A 123 12.78 -0.36 21.50
N THR A 124 11.59 0.22 21.24
CA THR A 124 10.53 -0.48 20.51
C THR A 124 10.85 -0.53 19.01
N PRO A 125 10.57 -1.64 18.31
CA PRO A 125 10.75 -1.71 16.87
C PRO A 125 9.86 -0.71 16.12
N LEU A 126 10.24 -0.40 14.87
CA LEU A 126 9.46 0.45 13.98
C LEU A 126 8.57 -0.38 13.05
N ALA A 127 7.32 0.03 12.88
CA ALA A 127 6.44 -0.42 11.82
C ALA A 127 6.14 0.75 10.88
N ILE A 128 6.35 0.58 9.57
CA ILE A 128 5.97 1.56 8.56
C ILE A 128 4.80 0.99 7.77
N VAL A 129 3.72 1.77 7.69
CA VAL A 129 2.53 1.44 6.89
C VAL A 129 2.51 2.35 5.68
N ILE A 130 2.42 1.76 4.50
CA ILE A 130 2.36 2.46 3.22
C ILE A 130 1.35 1.76 2.32
N GLY A 131 0.36 2.51 1.83
CA GLY A 131 -0.66 1.97 0.93
C GLY A 131 -0.20 1.84 -0.52
N GLY A 132 -1.17 1.65 -1.42
CA GLY A 132 -0.94 1.69 -2.86
C GLY A 132 -1.12 3.10 -3.46
N ILE A 133 -1.15 3.15 -4.78
CA ILE A 133 -1.21 4.39 -5.60
C ILE A 133 -2.48 5.24 -5.44
N VAL A 134 -3.48 4.77 -4.67
CA VAL A 134 -4.73 5.50 -4.41
C VAL A 134 -5.04 5.66 -2.92
N SER A 135 -4.15 5.21 -2.02
CA SER A 135 -4.41 5.21 -0.58
C SER A 135 -3.68 6.37 0.12
N LEU A 136 -4.40 7.15 0.93
CA LEU A 136 -3.78 8.15 1.81
C LEU A 136 -3.28 7.52 3.11
N LYS A 137 -2.21 8.05 3.69
CA LYS A 137 -1.74 7.70 5.04
C LYS A 137 -2.83 7.93 6.10
N GLU A 138 -3.67 8.96 5.91
CA GLU A 138 -4.78 9.30 6.80
C GLU A 138 -5.80 8.16 6.95
N GLN A 139 -6.01 7.36 5.90
CA GLN A 139 -6.91 6.19 5.95
C GLN A 139 -6.47 5.19 7.02
N TRP A 140 -5.17 5.15 7.33
CA TRP A 140 -4.58 4.25 8.29
C TRP A 140 -4.42 4.87 9.69
N ALA A 141 -4.85 6.12 9.93
CA ALA A 141 -4.52 6.82 11.18
C ALA A 141 -4.98 6.09 12.47
N ALA A 142 -6.03 5.27 12.41
CA ALA A 142 -6.44 4.42 13.54
C ALA A 142 -5.39 3.37 13.95
N TYR A 143 -4.43 3.05 13.08
CA TYR A 143 -3.32 2.14 13.40
C TYR A 143 -2.36 2.77 14.41
N LEU A 144 -2.25 4.10 14.47
CA LEU A 144 -1.42 4.77 15.47
C LEU A 144 -1.90 4.43 16.89
N ASP A 145 -3.20 4.25 17.11
CA ASP A 145 -3.76 3.83 18.41
C ASP A 145 -3.33 2.42 18.84
N LEU A 146 -2.79 1.61 17.92
CA LEU A 146 -2.26 0.30 18.22
C LEU A 146 -0.82 0.33 18.71
N ALA A 147 -0.04 1.38 18.43
CA ALA A 147 1.41 1.42 18.68
C ALA A 147 1.80 0.94 20.10
N PRO A 148 1.27 1.53 21.20
CA PRO A 148 1.60 1.06 22.56
C PRO A 148 1.09 -0.36 22.86
N ARG A 149 -0.02 -0.78 22.22
CA ARG A 149 -0.65 -2.09 22.47
C ARG A 149 0.10 -3.24 21.81
N VAL A 150 0.67 -3.00 20.64
CA VAL A 150 1.47 -4.01 19.91
C VAL A 150 2.94 -3.94 20.28
N GLY A 151 3.40 -2.87 20.93
CA GLY A 151 4.79 -2.66 21.29
C GLY A 151 5.66 -2.27 20.09
N CYS A 152 5.10 -1.58 19.09
CA CYS A 152 5.81 -1.05 17.92
C CYS A 152 5.56 0.45 17.84
N SER A 153 6.59 1.23 17.57
CA SER A 153 6.39 2.58 17.04
C SER A 153 5.84 2.48 15.62
N ILE A 154 4.89 3.33 15.23
CA ILE A 154 4.18 3.23 13.94
C ILE A 154 4.34 4.53 13.16
N ALA A 155 4.80 4.43 11.92
CA ALA A 155 4.81 5.50 10.94
C ALA A 155 3.83 5.18 9.80
N LEU A 156 3.03 6.17 9.37
CA LEU A 156 2.13 6.07 8.24
C LEU A 156 2.56 7.08 7.19
N VAL A 157 2.82 6.62 5.97
CA VAL A 157 3.35 7.47 4.91
C VAL A 157 2.58 7.26 3.61
N ASP A 158 2.45 8.34 2.83
CA ASP A 158 1.87 8.25 1.50
C ASP A 158 2.85 7.59 0.52
N PHE A 159 2.30 6.85 -0.44
CA PHE A 159 3.09 6.33 -1.55
C PHE A 159 3.67 7.47 -2.41
N PRO A 160 4.84 7.33 -3.05
CA PRO A 160 5.39 8.35 -3.95
C PRO A 160 4.37 8.86 -4.98
N GLY A 161 4.12 10.17 -4.99
CA GLY A 161 3.15 10.84 -5.86
C GLY A 161 1.70 10.81 -5.37
N VAL A 162 1.46 10.26 -4.18
CA VAL A 162 0.16 10.23 -3.49
C VAL A 162 0.18 11.20 -2.32
N GLY A 163 -0.97 11.82 -2.05
CA GLY A 163 -1.18 12.66 -0.87
C GLY A 163 -0.15 13.79 -0.79
N GLU A 164 0.59 13.83 0.32
CA GLU A 164 1.62 14.83 0.58
C GLU A 164 3.04 14.39 0.17
N ASN A 165 3.21 13.21 -0.45
CA ASN A 165 4.53 12.71 -0.83
C ASN A 165 4.97 13.22 -2.21
N PRO A 166 5.95 14.15 -2.29
CA PRO A 166 6.37 14.75 -3.56
C PRO A 166 7.28 13.85 -4.41
N MET A 167 7.74 12.72 -3.87
CA MET A 167 8.62 11.82 -4.61
C MET A 167 7.89 11.24 -5.83
N ARG A 168 8.64 10.97 -6.90
CA ARG A 168 8.13 10.18 -8.03
C ARG A 168 8.28 8.71 -7.72
N TYR A 169 7.37 7.89 -8.25
CA TYR A 169 7.48 6.45 -8.23
C TYR A 169 8.40 5.97 -9.36
N ASP A 170 9.67 5.83 -8.99
CA ASP A 170 10.75 5.26 -9.77
C ASP A 170 11.62 4.34 -8.88
N ARG A 171 12.80 3.93 -9.35
CA ARG A 171 13.72 3.11 -8.54
C ARG A 171 14.35 3.86 -7.37
N ALA A 172 14.55 5.18 -7.50
CA ALA A 172 15.09 6.02 -6.43
C ALA A 172 14.09 6.20 -5.29
N ALA A 173 12.79 5.96 -5.53
CA ALA A 173 11.76 5.98 -4.51
C ALA A 173 12.01 5.06 -3.30
N THR A 174 12.85 4.03 -3.46
CA THR A 174 13.27 3.15 -2.36
C THR A 174 13.99 3.91 -1.24
N ALA A 175 14.58 5.08 -1.53
CA ALA A 175 15.19 5.98 -0.55
C ALA A 175 14.21 6.54 0.49
N LEU A 176 12.90 6.39 0.26
CA LEU A 176 11.84 6.76 1.21
C LEU A 176 12.02 6.04 2.56
N PHE A 177 12.26 4.73 2.57
CA PHE A 177 12.32 3.97 3.82
C PHE A 177 13.55 4.33 4.68
N PRO A 178 14.78 4.41 4.14
CA PRO A 178 15.92 4.91 4.89
C PRO A 178 15.70 6.29 5.52
N ALA A 179 15.02 7.20 4.81
CA ALA A 179 14.70 8.54 5.30
C ALA A 179 13.72 8.51 6.48
N LEU A 180 12.65 7.70 6.38
CA LEU A 180 11.69 7.51 7.48
C LEU A 180 12.35 6.87 8.71
N ILE A 181 13.13 5.81 8.50
CA ILE A 181 13.88 5.10 9.55
C ILE A 181 14.85 6.05 10.27
N GLY A 182 15.52 6.94 9.51
CA GLY A 182 16.42 7.96 10.04
C GLY A 182 15.69 9.04 10.85
N ALA A 183 14.53 9.50 10.35
CA ALA A 183 13.75 10.58 10.98
C ALA A 183 13.27 10.22 12.40
N VAL A 184 13.01 8.94 12.68
CA VAL A 184 12.50 8.46 13.99
C VAL A 184 13.51 7.60 14.77
N GLY A 185 14.74 7.48 14.28
CA GLY A 185 15.74 6.56 14.84
C GLY A 185 16.20 6.87 16.26
N THR A 186 15.94 8.09 16.75
CA THR A 186 16.28 8.50 18.13
C THR A 186 15.20 8.14 19.16
N VAL A 187 13.98 7.84 18.71
CA VAL A 187 12.81 7.61 19.57
C VAL A 187 12.27 6.18 19.54
N CYS A 188 12.87 5.31 18.72
CA CYS A 188 12.55 3.89 18.61
C CYS A 188 13.79 3.11 18.11
N ASP A 189 13.76 1.78 18.18
CA ASP A 189 14.77 0.92 17.57
C ASP A 189 14.42 0.68 16.09
N SER A 190 14.86 1.62 15.25
CA SER A 190 14.59 1.60 13.81
C SER A 190 15.47 0.61 13.03
N THR A 191 16.42 -0.08 13.70
CA THR A 191 17.19 -1.19 13.10
C THR A 191 16.34 -2.45 12.92
N ARG A 192 15.21 -2.52 13.63
CA ARG A 192 14.22 -3.60 13.57
C ARG A 192 12.92 -3.09 12.96
N THR A 193 12.94 -2.80 11.67
CA THR A 193 11.78 -2.25 10.95
C THR A 193 10.94 -3.36 10.30
N VAL A 194 9.62 -3.28 10.44
CA VAL A 194 8.63 -4.08 9.71
C VAL A 194 7.84 -3.18 8.76
N LEU A 195 7.64 -3.61 7.52
CA LEU A 195 6.82 -2.89 6.55
C LEU A 195 5.47 -3.58 6.38
N ILE A 196 4.39 -2.83 6.57
CA ILE A 196 3.02 -3.24 6.23
C ILE A 196 2.62 -2.48 4.98
N ALA A 197 2.74 -3.15 3.84
CA ALA A 197 2.81 -2.49 2.56
C ALA A 197 1.93 -3.21 1.53
N PRO A 198 0.61 -3.03 1.54
CA PRO A 198 -0.26 -3.60 0.51
C PRO A 198 -0.03 -2.98 -0.88
N SER A 199 -0.39 -3.73 -1.92
CA SER A 199 -0.41 -3.31 -3.32
C SER A 199 0.96 -2.75 -3.76
N PHE A 200 0.99 -1.65 -4.49
CA PHE A 200 2.22 -0.99 -4.97
C PHE A 200 3.19 -0.60 -3.84
N GLY A 201 2.70 -0.32 -2.63
CA GLY A 201 3.58 -0.12 -1.47
C GLY A 201 4.42 -1.36 -1.20
N GLY A 202 3.87 -2.55 -1.42
CA GLY A 202 4.55 -3.83 -1.29
C GLY A 202 5.65 -4.03 -2.32
N HIS A 203 5.41 -3.65 -3.58
CA HIS A 203 6.47 -3.64 -4.59
C HIS A 203 7.66 -2.78 -4.14
N LEU A 204 7.38 -1.54 -3.70
CA LEU A 204 8.40 -0.61 -3.25
C LEU A 204 9.14 -1.15 -2.02
N ALA A 205 8.43 -1.77 -1.08
CA ALA A 205 8.99 -2.41 0.10
C ALA A 205 9.92 -3.58 -0.25
N LEU A 206 9.52 -4.43 -1.20
CA LEU A 206 10.34 -5.55 -1.68
C LEU A 206 11.62 -5.03 -2.36
N ALA A 207 11.50 -4.01 -3.21
CA ALA A 207 12.64 -3.37 -3.86
C ALA A 207 13.61 -2.74 -2.83
N ALA A 208 13.09 -2.12 -1.76
CA ALA A 208 13.94 -1.52 -0.73
C ALA A 208 14.64 -2.56 0.15
N ALA A 209 14.01 -3.71 0.39
CA ALA A 209 14.58 -4.76 1.24
C ALA A 209 15.80 -5.47 0.65
N THR A 210 16.08 -5.29 -0.65
CA THR A 210 17.31 -5.80 -1.28
C THR A 210 18.54 -4.99 -0.87
N VAL A 211 18.35 -3.73 -0.45
CA VAL A 211 19.45 -2.79 -0.15
C VAL A 211 19.45 -2.27 1.28
N ASP A 212 18.34 -2.35 2.02
CA ASP A 212 18.26 -1.89 3.42
C ASP A 212 17.92 -3.04 4.39
N HIS A 213 18.96 -3.57 5.04
CA HIS A 213 18.85 -4.69 5.98
C HIS A 213 18.14 -4.33 7.30
N ARG A 214 17.83 -3.06 7.57
CA ARG A 214 16.99 -2.67 8.71
C ARG A 214 15.54 -3.10 8.50
N ILE A 215 15.14 -3.37 7.25
CA ILE A 215 13.86 -4.01 6.92
C ILE A 215 13.96 -5.49 7.26
N THR A 216 13.41 -5.83 8.41
CA THR A 216 13.49 -7.18 9.00
C THR A 216 12.28 -8.05 8.69
N ARG A 217 11.17 -7.48 8.18
CA ARG A 217 9.97 -8.21 7.75
C ARG A 217 9.10 -7.34 6.84
N ILE A 218 8.40 -7.98 5.90
CA ILE A 218 7.35 -7.34 5.09
C ILE A 218 6.04 -8.13 5.22
N VAL A 219 4.91 -7.43 5.34
CA VAL A 219 3.57 -7.98 5.12
C VAL A 219 2.95 -7.21 3.96
N THR A 220 2.56 -7.92 2.92
CA THR A 220 1.94 -7.32 1.74
C THR A 220 0.71 -8.09 1.30
N VAL A 221 -0.14 -7.43 0.52
CA VAL A 221 -1.36 -7.95 -0.08
C VAL A 221 -1.32 -7.51 -1.54
N ASP A 222 -1.29 -8.45 -2.48
CA ASP A 222 -1.38 -8.17 -3.90
C ASP A 222 -0.36 -7.16 -4.45
N ALA A 223 0.90 -7.26 -3.99
CA ALA A 223 1.97 -6.47 -4.56
C ALA A 223 2.22 -6.84 -6.04
N PRO A 224 2.24 -5.87 -6.98
CA PRO A 224 2.67 -6.14 -8.33
C PRO A 224 4.15 -6.52 -8.32
N LEU A 225 4.51 -7.60 -8.99
CA LEU A 225 5.90 -8.01 -9.18
C LEU A 225 6.26 -7.86 -10.66
N ARG A 226 7.13 -8.71 -11.17
CA ARG A 226 7.76 -8.55 -12.47
C ARG A 226 6.75 -8.56 -13.63
N ALA A 227 5.84 -9.54 -13.66
CA ALA A 227 4.96 -9.75 -14.79
C ALA A 227 4.04 -8.54 -15.04
N PHE A 228 3.62 -7.83 -13.99
CA PHE A 228 2.84 -6.60 -14.10
C PHE A 228 3.55 -5.53 -14.95
N PHE A 229 4.84 -5.30 -14.68
CA PHE A 229 5.59 -4.18 -15.25
C PHE A 229 6.09 -4.41 -16.68
N ILE A 230 6.19 -5.66 -17.13
CA ILE A 230 6.77 -6.01 -18.44
C ILE A 230 5.73 -6.49 -19.47
N ARG A 231 4.43 -6.35 -19.21
CA ARG A 231 3.38 -6.74 -20.17
C ARG A 231 3.50 -5.89 -21.43
N ALA A 232 3.28 -6.51 -22.59
CA ALA A 232 3.45 -5.88 -23.90
C ALA A 232 2.54 -4.65 -24.12
N ASP A 233 1.36 -4.62 -23.50
CA ASP A 233 0.53 -3.42 -23.40
C ASP A 233 -0.14 -3.35 -22.02
N PRO A 234 0.37 -2.55 -21.08
CA PRO A 234 -0.26 -2.38 -19.78
C PRO A 234 -1.62 -1.67 -19.88
N ARG A 235 -1.89 -0.86 -20.92
CA ARG A 235 -3.16 -0.13 -21.03
C ARG A 235 -4.32 -1.02 -21.47
N ALA A 236 -4.05 -2.08 -22.21
CA ALA A 236 -5.08 -2.99 -22.69
C ALA A 236 -5.79 -3.77 -21.57
N GLN A 237 -5.26 -3.77 -20.35
CA GLN A 237 -5.72 -4.64 -19.26
C GLN A 237 -5.80 -3.96 -17.89
N LEU A 238 -5.34 -2.71 -17.76
CA LEU A 238 -5.48 -1.96 -16.51
C LEU A 238 -6.82 -1.22 -16.48
N PRO A 239 -7.51 -1.19 -15.32
CA PRO A 239 -8.57 -0.21 -15.08
C PRO A 239 -8.07 1.20 -15.38
N VAL A 240 -8.92 2.02 -15.99
CA VAL A 240 -8.62 3.42 -16.39
C VAL A 240 -8.10 4.20 -15.19
N ILE A 241 -8.74 4.03 -14.03
CA ILE A 241 -8.33 4.69 -12.79
C ILE A 241 -6.92 4.28 -12.35
N THR A 242 -6.62 2.99 -12.42
CA THR A 242 -5.31 2.47 -12.02
C THR A 242 -4.22 3.02 -12.92
N ALA A 243 -4.44 3.03 -14.24
CA ALA A 243 -3.50 3.59 -15.20
C ALA A 243 -3.26 5.09 -14.93
N HIS A 244 -4.32 5.87 -14.71
CA HIS A 244 -4.21 7.30 -14.43
C HIS A 244 -3.48 7.60 -13.12
N ALA A 245 -3.83 6.90 -12.03
CA ALA A 245 -3.16 7.06 -10.75
C ALA A 245 -1.68 6.68 -10.82
N LEU A 246 -1.34 5.61 -11.56
CA LEU A 246 0.03 5.15 -11.71
C LEU A 246 0.87 6.10 -12.56
N ALA A 247 0.32 6.61 -13.67
CA ALA A 247 0.97 7.62 -14.50
C ALA A 247 1.32 8.87 -13.67
N ARG A 248 0.38 9.33 -12.84
CA ARG A 248 0.62 10.43 -11.89
C ARG A 248 1.74 10.10 -10.90
N CYS A 249 1.71 8.92 -10.28
CA CYS A 249 2.76 8.52 -9.33
C CYS A 249 4.14 8.51 -9.98
N CYS A 250 4.25 8.02 -11.22
CA CYS A 250 5.49 8.03 -11.99
C CYS A 250 5.87 9.43 -12.52
N GLY A 251 4.98 10.41 -12.46
CA GLY A 251 5.20 11.76 -12.98
C GLY A 251 5.25 11.81 -14.50
N VAL A 252 4.45 10.96 -15.17
CA VAL A 252 4.35 10.85 -16.63
C VAL A 252 2.90 10.94 -17.07
N THR A 253 2.66 11.09 -18.37
CA THR A 253 1.31 10.97 -18.95
C THR A 253 0.88 9.51 -19.10
N SER A 254 -0.43 9.26 -19.21
CA SER A 254 -0.96 7.90 -19.47
C SER A 254 -0.41 7.28 -20.77
N GLY A 255 -0.02 8.10 -21.76
CA GLY A 255 0.59 7.64 -23.01
C GLY A 255 2.04 7.18 -22.85
N GLU A 256 2.77 7.73 -21.89
CA GLU A 256 4.17 7.42 -21.60
C GLU A 256 4.34 6.26 -20.62
N LEU A 257 3.28 5.93 -19.86
CA LEU A 257 3.31 4.91 -18.80
C LEU A 257 3.89 3.56 -19.27
N ALA A 258 3.51 3.10 -20.46
CA ALA A 258 3.99 1.81 -20.98
C ALA A 258 5.52 1.75 -21.15
N GLN A 259 6.17 2.90 -21.38
CA GLN A 259 7.62 2.98 -21.55
C GLN A 259 8.36 3.02 -20.22
N CYS A 260 7.76 3.55 -19.16
CA CYS A 260 8.40 3.67 -17.85
C CYS A 260 8.22 2.43 -16.96
N LEU A 261 7.12 1.70 -17.10
CA LEU A 261 6.83 0.54 -16.25
C LEU A 261 7.91 -0.55 -16.27
N PRO A 262 8.49 -0.95 -17.41
CA PRO A 262 9.49 -2.03 -17.43
C PRO A 262 10.70 -1.76 -16.52
N ALA A 263 11.08 -0.50 -16.32
CA ALA A 263 12.18 -0.12 -15.43
C ALA A 263 11.88 -0.46 -13.96
N LEU A 264 10.61 -0.56 -13.56
CA LEU A 264 10.17 -0.91 -12.21
C LEU A 264 10.12 -2.41 -11.95
N ALA A 265 10.24 -3.25 -12.99
CA ALA A 265 10.11 -4.70 -12.86
C ALA A 265 11.21 -5.32 -11.99
N LEU A 266 10.84 -5.99 -10.89
CA LEU A 266 11.82 -6.72 -10.07
C LEU A 266 12.50 -7.80 -10.92
N THR A 267 13.83 -7.83 -10.87
CA THR A 267 14.66 -8.84 -11.53
C THR A 267 14.74 -10.12 -10.69
N GLU A 268 15.22 -11.21 -11.29
CA GLU A 268 15.41 -12.46 -10.55
C GLU A 268 16.43 -12.32 -9.42
N SER A 269 17.52 -11.56 -9.65
CA SER A 269 18.54 -11.30 -8.62
C SER A 269 17.95 -10.52 -7.45
N GLU A 270 17.21 -9.44 -7.73
CA GLU A 270 16.57 -8.63 -6.69
C GLU A 270 15.61 -9.48 -5.84
N VAL A 271 14.80 -10.35 -6.47
CA VAL A 271 13.89 -11.22 -5.71
C VAL A 271 14.65 -12.25 -4.88
N ALA A 272 15.71 -12.86 -5.42
CA ALA A 272 16.54 -13.81 -4.70
C ALA A 272 17.31 -13.18 -3.52
N GLU A 273 17.62 -11.87 -3.61
CA GLU A 273 18.30 -11.09 -2.58
C GLU A 273 17.41 -10.65 -1.43
N ILE A 274 16.08 -10.85 -1.50
CA ILE A 274 15.16 -10.52 -0.40
C ILE A 274 15.50 -11.37 0.82
N GLY A 275 16.28 -10.76 1.71
CA GLY A 275 16.85 -11.43 2.88
C GLY A 275 15.90 -11.50 4.06
N CYS A 276 14.76 -10.81 4.07
CA CYS A 276 13.82 -10.80 5.18
C CYS A 276 12.61 -11.74 4.95
N PRO A 277 11.90 -12.18 6.02
CA PRO A 277 10.61 -12.84 5.88
C PRO A 277 9.57 -11.92 5.22
N VAL A 278 8.83 -12.46 4.27
CA VAL A 278 7.72 -11.78 3.62
C VAL A 278 6.46 -12.61 3.78
N ASP A 279 5.43 -12.03 4.37
CA ASP A 279 4.08 -12.58 4.39
C ASP A 279 3.28 -11.92 3.26
N PHE A 280 3.03 -12.65 2.17
CA PHE A 280 2.41 -12.15 0.94
C PHE A 280 1.02 -12.76 0.76
N VAL A 281 -0.04 -12.01 1.01
CA VAL A 281 -1.41 -12.42 0.68
C VAL A 281 -1.66 -12.20 -0.81
N VAL A 282 -2.17 -13.22 -1.49
CA VAL A 282 -2.38 -13.21 -2.95
C VAL A 282 -3.86 -13.48 -3.23
N SER A 283 -4.51 -12.57 -3.93
CA SER A 283 -5.87 -12.71 -4.43
C SER A 283 -5.84 -13.46 -5.76
N THR A 284 -6.49 -14.63 -5.84
CA THR A 284 -6.40 -15.49 -7.04
C THR A 284 -7.23 -14.98 -8.21
N ARG A 285 -8.12 -14.00 -7.98
CA ARG A 285 -8.89 -13.30 -9.02
C ARG A 285 -8.49 -11.83 -9.13
N ASP A 286 -7.25 -11.50 -8.76
CA ASP A 286 -6.69 -10.15 -8.90
C ASP A 286 -6.67 -9.73 -10.38
N GLU A 287 -7.36 -8.64 -10.67
CA GLU A 287 -7.44 -8.02 -12.00
C GLU A 287 -6.15 -7.30 -12.42
N LEU A 288 -5.29 -6.91 -11.46
CA LEU A 288 -4.02 -6.24 -11.69
C LEU A 288 -2.87 -7.25 -11.83
N ALA A 289 -2.81 -8.26 -10.96
CA ALA A 289 -1.71 -9.21 -10.93
C ALA A 289 -1.88 -10.37 -11.93
N ALA A 290 -0.81 -10.74 -12.63
CA ALA A 290 -0.82 -11.94 -13.48
C ALA A 290 -0.72 -13.22 -12.62
N ALA A 291 -1.60 -14.19 -12.88
CA ALA A 291 -1.81 -15.37 -12.03
C ALA A 291 -0.60 -16.31 -11.73
N PRO A 292 0.58 -16.24 -12.41
CA PRO A 292 1.77 -16.95 -11.93
C PRO A 292 2.89 -16.07 -11.32
N ASP A 293 2.75 -14.74 -11.22
CA ASP A 293 3.86 -13.85 -10.83
C ASP A 293 4.36 -14.12 -9.40
N TRP A 294 3.46 -14.38 -8.46
CA TRP A 294 3.82 -14.71 -7.08
C TRP A 294 4.49 -16.08 -6.94
N ARG A 295 4.18 -17.05 -7.81
CA ARG A 295 4.82 -18.37 -7.82
C ARG A 295 6.25 -18.28 -8.30
N TRP A 296 6.49 -17.47 -9.33
CA TRP A 296 7.84 -17.13 -9.77
C TRP A 296 8.66 -16.55 -8.62
N ALA A 297 8.12 -15.57 -7.88
CA ALA A 297 8.83 -15.00 -6.75
C ALA A 297 9.03 -15.98 -5.58
N GLN A 298 8.05 -16.84 -5.29
CA GLN A 298 8.18 -17.86 -4.25
C GLN A 298 9.29 -18.87 -4.54
N ALA A 299 9.52 -19.20 -5.82
CA ALA A 299 10.60 -20.08 -6.23
C ALA A 299 12.00 -19.46 -6.04
N LEU A 300 12.10 -18.13 -6.14
CA LEU A 300 13.36 -17.39 -6.02
C LEU A 300 13.66 -16.94 -4.58
N ALA A 301 12.64 -16.55 -3.82
CA ALA A 301 12.77 -15.99 -2.48
C ALA A 301 12.29 -17.02 -1.42
N PRO A 302 13.19 -17.82 -0.81
CA PRO A 302 12.80 -18.90 0.11
C PRO A 302 12.14 -18.41 1.40
N ARG A 303 12.27 -17.11 1.73
CA ARG A 303 11.64 -16.48 2.89
C ARG A 303 10.28 -15.83 2.55
N LEU A 304 9.81 -15.96 1.30
CA LEU A 304 8.51 -15.52 0.84
C LEU A 304 7.45 -16.58 1.16
N SER A 305 6.51 -16.24 2.04
CA SER A 305 5.35 -17.06 2.35
C SER A 305 4.12 -16.48 1.67
N CYS A 306 3.63 -17.15 0.62
CA CYS A 306 2.44 -16.73 -0.11
C CYS A 306 1.16 -17.35 0.47
N TYR A 307 0.11 -16.56 0.69
CA TYR A 307 -1.19 -17.00 1.16
C TYR A 307 -2.23 -16.74 0.06
N PRO A 308 -2.48 -17.70 -0.85
CA PRO A 308 -3.50 -17.54 -1.87
C PRO A 308 -4.89 -17.55 -1.23
N ILE A 309 -5.73 -16.60 -1.64
CA ILE A 309 -7.10 -16.42 -1.20
C ILE A 309 -7.97 -16.22 -2.44
N ASP A 310 -9.11 -16.89 -2.49
CA ASP A 310 -10.09 -16.72 -3.56
C ASP A 310 -10.89 -15.42 -3.42
N ASP A 311 -10.28 -14.32 -3.84
CA ASP A 311 -10.84 -12.98 -3.79
C ASP A 311 -10.30 -12.12 -4.94
N ILE A 312 -10.86 -10.92 -5.09
CA ILE A 312 -10.35 -9.86 -5.98
C ILE A 312 -9.24 -9.03 -5.29
N HIS A 313 -8.62 -8.10 -6.02
CA HIS A 313 -7.52 -7.27 -5.51
C HIS A 313 -7.83 -6.66 -4.12
N GLY A 314 -6.88 -6.79 -3.19
CA GLY A 314 -6.99 -6.33 -1.80
C GLY A 314 -7.77 -7.26 -0.87
N ALA A 315 -8.34 -8.36 -1.38
CA ALA A 315 -9.09 -9.38 -0.66
C ALA A 315 -10.16 -8.84 0.33
N PRO A 316 -11.14 -8.03 -0.15
CA PRO A 316 -12.24 -7.44 0.64
C PRO A 316 -12.97 -8.37 1.59
N HIS A 317 -13.14 -9.63 1.19
CA HIS A 317 -13.97 -10.58 1.92
C HIS A 317 -13.16 -11.27 3.03
N HIS A 318 -11.85 -10.97 3.12
CA HIS A 318 -10.90 -11.64 4.00
C HIS A 318 -10.12 -10.67 4.91
N LEU A 319 -10.58 -9.43 5.07
CA LEU A 319 -9.91 -8.39 5.86
C LEU A 319 -9.62 -8.80 7.28
N ARG A 320 -10.54 -9.53 7.92
CA ARG A 320 -10.31 -10.04 9.27
C ARG A 320 -9.08 -10.95 9.35
N ARG A 321 -8.90 -11.83 8.36
CA ARG A 321 -7.74 -12.74 8.28
C ARG A 321 -6.45 -11.98 8.06
N ILE A 322 -6.49 -10.97 7.19
CA ILE A 322 -5.35 -10.09 6.89
C ILE A 322 -4.96 -9.27 8.13
N ARG A 323 -5.94 -8.69 8.85
CA ARG A 323 -5.70 -7.97 10.10
C ARG A 323 -5.00 -8.84 11.15
N PHE A 324 -5.40 -10.11 11.27
CA PHE A 324 -4.71 -11.06 12.16
C PHE A 324 -3.29 -11.39 11.70
N LEU A 325 -3.05 -11.49 10.40
CA LEU A 325 -1.70 -11.68 9.85
C LEU A 325 -0.79 -10.48 10.15
N VAL A 326 -1.29 -9.26 9.93
CA VAL A 326 -0.59 -8.01 10.28
C VAL A 326 -0.31 -7.95 11.78
N ALA A 327 -1.30 -8.23 12.63
CA ALA A 327 -1.12 -8.28 14.07
C ALA A 327 -0.06 -9.32 14.49
N ALA A 328 -0.04 -10.50 13.86
CA ALA A 328 0.97 -11.51 14.13
C ALA A 328 2.39 -11.04 13.79
N ALA A 329 2.55 -10.32 12.68
CA ALA A 329 3.83 -9.74 12.28
C ALA A 329 4.31 -8.68 13.29
N LEU A 330 3.44 -7.73 13.67
CA LEU A 330 3.75 -6.71 14.66
C LEU A 330 4.12 -7.32 16.02
N LEU A 331 3.32 -8.25 16.53
CA LEU A 331 3.58 -8.93 17.80
C LEU A 331 4.86 -9.78 17.77
N THR A 332 5.19 -10.38 16.62
CA THR A 332 6.46 -11.10 16.46
C THR A 332 7.63 -10.13 16.58
N GLN A 333 7.52 -8.97 15.90
CA GLN A 333 8.54 -7.95 15.88
C GLN A 333 8.85 -7.39 17.28
N SER A 334 7.80 -7.19 18.08
CA SER A 334 7.90 -6.69 19.46
C SER A 334 8.24 -7.76 20.49
N GLY A 335 8.47 -9.01 20.07
CA GLY A 335 8.84 -10.10 20.97
C GLY A 335 7.68 -10.77 21.71
N HIS A 336 6.43 -10.41 21.41
CA HIS A 336 5.21 -10.99 22.00
C HIS A 336 4.84 -12.35 21.37
N ARG A 337 5.73 -13.35 21.50
CA ARG A 337 5.65 -14.65 20.79
C ARG A 337 4.31 -15.40 20.97
N ARG A 338 3.72 -15.39 22.17
CA ARG A 338 2.43 -16.06 22.44
C ARG A 338 1.29 -15.38 21.70
N GLY A 339 1.22 -14.05 21.78
CA GLY A 339 0.23 -13.25 21.07
C GLY A 339 0.36 -13.40 19.55
N ALA A 340 1.60 -13.38 19.04
CA ALA A 340 1.88 -13.62 17.63
C ALA A 340 1.38 -14.99 17.15
N ARG A 341 1.61 -16.05 17.93
CA ARG A 341 1.11 -17.40 17.60
C ARG A 341 -0.42 -17.46 17.58
N LEU A 342 -1.09 -16.85 18.56
CA LEU A 342 -2.56 -16.81 18.61
C LEU A 342 -3.13 -16.01 17.44
N ALA A 343 -2.57 -14.84 17.13
CA ALA A 343 -2.96 -14.05 15.97
C ALA A 343 -2.75 -14.82 14.67
N ARG A 344 -1.62 -15.54 14.54
CA ARG A 344 -1.33 -16.39 13.38
C ARG A 344 -2.32 -17.55 13.23
N LEU A 345 -2.76 -18.17 14.33
CA LEU A 345 -3.83 -19.16 14.29
C LEU A 345 -5.17 -18.53 13.92
N GLY A 346 -5.47 -17.36 14.47
CA GLY A 346 -6.71 -16.61 14.21
C GLY A 346 -6.84 -16.11 12.76
N SER A 347 -5.73 -15.95 12.03
CA SER A 347 -5.80 -15.63 10.60
C SER A 347 -6.40 -16.77 9.78
N GLY A 348 -6.21 -18.02 10.21
CA GLY A 348 -6.61 -19.22 9.45
C GLY A 348 -5.91 -19.36 8.10
N LEU A 349 -4.95 -18.50 7.77
CA LEU A 349 -4.23 -18.53 6.50
C LEU A 349 -3.13 -19.59 6.54
N ARG A 350 -3.03 -20.36 5.47
CA ARG A 350 -1.98 -21.35 5.27
C ARG A 350 -1.11 -20.94 4.10
N PRO A 351 0.22 -20.95 4.25
CA PRO A 351 1.08 -20.63 3.13
C PRO A 351 0.94 -21.72 2.04
N ALA A 352 1.00 -21.31 0.78
CA ALA A 352 1.13 -22.23 -0.33
C ALA A 352 2.39 -23.10 -0.15
N PRO A 353 2.34 -24.38 -0.53
CA PRO A 353 3.52 -25.25 -0.45
C PRO A 353 4.66 -24.65 -1.27
N ALA A 354 5.88 -24.75 -0.75
CA ALA A 354 7.06 -24.32 -1.49
C ALA A 354 7.17 -25.13 -2.80
N ILE A 355 7.43 -24.43 -3.90
CA ILE A 355 7.63 -25.06 -5.22
C ILE A 355 8.97 -25.81 -5.16
N GLN A 356 8.92 -27.15 -5.15
CA GLN A 356 10.11 -28.00 -5.09
C GLN A 356 10.76 -28.24 -6.46
N ASP A 357 10.18 -27.69 -7.54
CA ASP A 357 10.73 -27.81 -8.89
C ASP A 357 11.92 -26.88 -9.09
N ARG A 358 13.08 -27.27 -8.52
CA ARG A 358 14.34 -26.77 -9.08
C ARG A 358 14.44 -27.33 -10.50
N PRO A 359 14.62 -26.49 -11.53
CA PRO A 359 14.99 -27.00 -12.84
C PRO A 359 16.25 -27.83 -12.62
N ARG A 360 16.16 -29.14 -12.91
CA ARG A 360 17.33 -30.01 -12.93
C ARG A 360 18.29 -29.33 -13.89
N SER A 361 19.37 -28.74 -13.35
CA SER A 361 20.44 -28.17 -14.15
C SER A 361 20.90 -29.27 -15.10
N GLY A 362 20.44 -29.22 -16.34
CA GLY A 362 20.85 -30.13 -17.38
C GLY A 362 22.35 -29.96 -17.51
N ARG A 363 23.11 -30.95 -17.01
CA ARG A 363 24.53 -31.04 -17.34
C ARG A 363 24.61 -31.00 -18.87
N PRO A 364 25.40 -30.10 -19.47
CA PRO A 364 25.64 -30.17 -20.89
C PRO A 364 26.22 -31.54 -21.18
N SER A 365 25.51 -32.33 -21.99
CA SER A 365 25.96 -33.61 -22.50
C SER A 365 27.13 -33.37 -23.45
N ALA A 366 28.33 -33.24 -22.90
CA ALA A 366 29.58 -33.35 -23.65
C ALA A 366 29.80 -34.82 -24.04
N ARG A 367 29.19 -35.22 -25.17
CA ARG A 367 29.64 -36.38 -25.96
C ARG A 367 29.56 -36.04 -27.43
N VAL A 368 30.58 -35.35 -27.91
CA VAL A 368 31.09 -35.58 -29.27
C VAL A 368 32.34 -36.43 -29.09
N ARG A 369 32.21 -37.73 -29.34
CA ARG A 369 33.35 -38.63 -29.57
C ARG A 369 33.47 -38.82 -31.08
N ARG A 370 34.64 -38.39 -31.57
CA ARG A 370 35.44 -38.82 -32.73
C ARG A 370 34.74 -39.49 -33.90
#